data_AF-A0A231Q5H8-F1
#
_entry.id   AF-A0A231Q5H8-F1
#
_cell.length_a   1.000
_cell.length_b   1.000
_cell.length_c   1.000
_cell.angle_alpha   90.00
_cell.angle_beta   90.00
_cell.angle_gamma   90.00
#
_symmetry.space_group_name_H-M   'P 1'
#
loop_
_entity.id
_entity.type
_entity.pdbx_description
1 polymer ?
#
loop_
_entity_poly.entity_id
_entity_poly.type
_entity_poly.pdbx_seq_one_letter_code
_entity_poly.pdbx_strand_id
1 'polypeptide(L)'
;MRLRKPLDQKVAVGDMITYQTTSFIIINILDVGLASWGKESIFAVYTCLVQQLNSPNLSENYTTTQTELAYELNEQRNISRVGDIIYDENTGIWVQVNAILAIRYEDEKIYVKYEFDPIPEWSPKEISKLQDKRRLQLMKLVKHEQKR
;
A
#
# COMPACT_ATOMS: atom_id res chain seq x y z
N MET A 1 -5.92 -3.47 -1.53
CA MET A 1 -6.37 -4.88 -1.38
C MET A 1 -6.77 -5.15 0.07
N ARG A 2 -7.88 -5.86 0.31
CA ARG A 2 -8.30 -6.27 1.66
C ARG A 2 -7.87 -7.71 1.95
N LEU A 3 -7.23 -7.94 3.09
CA LEU A 3 -6.72 -9.25 3.51
C LEU A 3 -7.34 -9.64 4.84
N ARG A 4 -7.98 -10.82 4.87
CA ARG A 4 -8.48 -11.42 6.10
C ARG A 4 -7.50 -12.46 6.60
N LYS A 5 -7.08 -12.34 7.86
CA LYS A 5 -6.11 -13.24 8.49
C LYS A 5 -6.56 -13.64 9.90
N PRO A 6 -6.27 -14.89 10.32
CA PRO A 6 -6.29 -15.25 11.73
C PRO A 6 -5.44 -14.30 12.57
N LEU A 7 -5.77 -14.11 13.85
CA LEU A 7 -5.11 -13.12 14.72
C LEU A 7 -3.63 -13.43 15.01
N ASP A 8 -3.23 -14.70 14.91
CA ASP A 8 -1.85 -15.15 15.06
C ASP A 8 -1.01 -14.94 13.79
N GLN A 9 -1.65 -14.71 12.65
CA GLN A 9 -0.96 -14.47 11.39
C GLN A 9 -0.65 -12.98 11.19
N LYS A 10 0.64 -12.66 11.18
CA LYS A 10 1.15 -11.31 10.91
C LYS A 10 1.08 -10.99 9.41
N VAL A 11 0.86 -9.72 9.11
CA VAL A 11 0.95 -9.11 7.78
C VAL A 11 1.96 -7.97 7.88
N ALA A 12 2.91 -7.91 6.95
CA ALA A 12 3.96 -6.90 6.93
C ALA A 12 4.17 -6.33 5.51
N VAL A 13 4.72 -5.11 5.45
CA VAL A 13 5.25 -4.55 4.20
C VAL A 13 6.36 -5.46 3.66
N GLY A 14 6.33 -5.72 2.35
CA GLY A 14 7.18 -6.69 1.68
C GLY A 14 6.60 -8.11 1.58
N ASP A 15 5.47 -8.39 2.25
CA ASP A 15 4.81 -9.69 2.10
C ASP A 15 4.25 -9.85 0.68
N MET A 16 4.45 -11.04 0.12
CA MET A 16 3.90 -11.40 -1.18
C MET A 16 2.57 -12.13 -1.04
N ILE A 17 1.58 -11.69 -1.83
CA ILE A 17 0.22 -12.21 -1.83
C ILE A 17 -0.14 -12.61 -3.26
N THR A 18 -0.75 -13.78 -3.41
CA THR A 18 -1.30 -14.21 -4.69
C THR A 18 -2.81 -14.07 -4.64
N TYR A 19 -3.38 -13.33 -5.58
CA TYR A 19 -4.81 -13.21 -5.77
C TYR A 19 -5.14 -13.66 -7.19
N GLN A 20 -6.01 -14.68 -7.30
CA GLN A 20 -6.28 -15.41 -8.54
C GLN A 20 -4.97 -15.97 -9.13
N THR A 21 -4.48 -15.40 -10.22
CA THR A 21 -3.22 -15.79 -10.90
C THR A 21 -2.14 -14.72 -10.80
N THR A 22 -2.44 -13.57 -10.20
CA THR A 22 -1.53 -12.43 -10.13
C THR A 22 -0.90 -12.34 -8.75
N SER A 23 0.41 -12.14 -8.72
CA SER A 23 1.13 -11.93 -7.47
C SER A 23 1.35 -10.45 -7.24
N PHE A 24 1.21 -10.05 -5.97
CA PHE A 24 1.39 -8.69 -5.50
C PHE A 24 2.35 -8.67 -4.31
N ILE A 25 3.00 -7.53 -4.10
CA ILE A 25 3.77 -7.23 -2.90
C ILE A 25 3.07 -6.12 -2.12
N ILE A 26 3.00 -6.26 -0.79
CA ILE A 26 2.50 -5.18 0.07
C ILE A 26 3.53 -4.07 0.13
N ILE A 27 3.16 -2.87 -0.27
CA ILE A 27 4.03 -1.68 -0.17
C ILE A 27 3.62 -0.77 0.98
N ASN A 28 2.36 -0.83 1.45
CA ASN A 28 1.91 -0.13 2.65
C ASN A 28 0.71 -0.85 3.31
N ILE A 29 0.52 -0.65 4.62
CA ILE A 29 -0.66 -1.10 5.38
C ILE A 29 -1.43 0.16 5.80
N LEU A 30 -2.59 0.37 5.18
CA LEU A 30 -3.38 1.59 5.32
C LEU A 30 -4.29 1.56 6.55
N ASP A 31 -4.81 0.39 6.89
CA ASP A 31 -5.75 0.24 8.01
C ASP A 31 -5.76 -1.21 8.52
N VAL A 32 -6.11 -1.38 9.80
CA VAL A 32 -6.34 -2.66 10.44
C VAL A 32 -7.59 -2.62 11.32
N GLY A 33 -8.50 -3.55 11.05
CA GLY A 33 -9.71 -3.74 11.84
C GLY A 33 -9.88 -5.17 12.33
N LEU A 34 -10.81 -5.36 13.25
CA LEU A 34 -11.28 -6.68 13.68
C LEU A 34 -12.66 -6.95 13.09
N ALA A 35 -12.84 -8.17 12.58
CA ALA A 35 -14.14 -8.66 12.13
C ALA A 35 -14.48 -9.96 12.85
N SER A 36 -15.70 -10.05 13.39
CA SER A 36 -16.24 -11.26 13.98
C SER A 36 -17.31 -11.86 13.06
N TRP A 37 -17.24 -13.16 12.81
CA TRP A 37 -18.33 -13.90 12.18
C TRP A 37 -18.88 -14.93 13.17
N GLY A 38 -20.06 -14.64 13.73
CA GLY A 38 -20.63 -15.41 14.83
C GLY A 38 -19.86 -15.25 16.15
N LYS A 39 -20.09 -16.15 17.10
CA LYS A 39 -19.55 -16.07 18.48
C LYS A 39 -18.09 -16.53 18.62
N GLU A 40 -17.53 -17.24 17.65
CA GLU A 40 -16.29 -18.00 17.86
C GLU A 40 -15.14 -17.68 16.89
N SER A 41 -15.33 -16.76 15.94
CA SER A 41 -14.28 -16.52 14.93
C SER A 41 -14.02 -15.02 14.71
N ILE A 42 -12.98 -14.53 15.39
CA ILE A 42 -12.44 -13.17 15.25
C ILE A 42 -11.25 -13.22 14.29
N PHE A 43 -11.23 -12.31 13.33
CA PHE A 43 -10.17 -12.17 12.34
C PHE A 43 -9.68 -10.74 12.28
N ALA A 44 -8.41 -10.56 11.93
CA ALA A 44 -7.88 -9.28 11.54
C ALA A 44 -8.18 -9.05 10.05
N VAL A 45 -8.64 -7.85 9.73
CA VAL A 45 -8.87 -7.38 8.36
C VAL A 45 -7.92 -6.22 8.10
N TYR A 46 -6.98 -6.44 7.19
CA TYR A 46 -5.99 -5.44 6.80
C TYR A 46 -6.41 -4.82 5.46
N THR A 47 -6.34 -3.51 5.36
CA THR A 47 -6.41 -2.80 4.07
C THR A 47 -4.99 -2.44 3.68
N CYS A 48 -4.47 -3.08 2.63
CA CYS A 48 -3.09 -2.90 2.19
C CYS A 48 -3.04 -2.21 0.82
N LEU A 49 -2.07 -1.32 0.65
CA LEU A 49 -1.63 -0.86 -0.65
C LEU A 49 -0.64 -1.88 -1.22
N VAL A 50 -0.84 -2.26 -2.48
CA VAL A 50 -0.09 -3.35 -3.10
C VAL A 50 0.37 -2.97 -4.50
N GLN A 51 1.54 -3.47 -4.86
CA GLN A 51 2.11 -3.35 -6.19
C GLN A 51 2.07 -4.72 -6.87
N GLN A 52 1.68 -4.76 -8.14
CA GLN A 52 1.74 -5.99 -8.92
C GLN A 52 3.20 -6.38 -9.18
N LEU A 53 3.53 -7.67 -9.02
CA LEU A 53 4.88 -8.13 -9.35
C LEU A 53 5.20 -7.87 -10.83
N ASN A 54 6.43 -7.41 -11.08
CA ASN A 54 6.95 -7.05 -12.41
C ASN A 54 6.26 -5.84 -13.06
N SER A 55 5.47 -5.04 -12.33
CA SER A 55 5.08 -3.72 -12.82
C SER A 55 6.31 -2.80 -12.86
N PRO A 56 6.32 -1.79 -13.76
CA PRO A 56 7.32 -0.72 -13.68
C PRO A 56 7.18 0.00 -12.34
N ASN A 57 8.29 0.53 -11.83
CA ASN A 57 8.28 1.47 -10.71
C ASN A 57 7.92 2.85 -11.28
N LEU A 58 6.65 3.23 -11.17
CA LEU A 58 6.21 4.53 -11.68
C LEU A 58 6.65 5.67 -10.76
N SER A 59 6.75 5.41 -9.45
CA SER A 59 7.10 6.39 -8.43
C SER A 59 8.53 6.95 -8.54
N GLU A 60 9.46 6.20 -9.13
CA GLU A 60 10.89 6.55 -9.22
C GLU A 60 11.15 7.88 -9.95
N ASN A 61 10.27 8.26 -10.88
CA ASN A 61 10.41 9.49 -11.66
C ASN A 61 9.78 10.72 -11.00
N TYR A 62 9.18 10.55 -9.82
CA TYR A 62 8.48 11.62 -9.11
C TYR A 62 9.22 11.97 -7.82
N THR A 63 9.08 13.22 -7.42
CA THR A 63 9.66 13.77 -6.18
C THR A 63 8.56 14.47 -5.40
N THR A 64 8.88 15.00 -4.23
CA THR A 64 7.96 15.83 -3.45
C THR A 64 7.37 16.94 -4.30
N THR A 65 6.04 17.06 -4.31
CA THR A 65 5.33 18.06 -5.11
C THR A 65 4.36 18.84 -4.25
N GLN A 66 4.09 20.08 -4.66
CA GLN A 66 3.06 20.92 -4.03
C GLN A 66 1.96 21.20 -5.04
N THR A 67 0.71 21.03 -4.62
CA THR A 67 -0.46 21.28 -5.45
C THR A 67 -1.55 21.94 -4.63
N GLU A 68 -2.35 22.80 -5.26
CA GLU A 68 -3.57 23.34 -4.67
C GLU A 68 -4.78 22.60 -5.24
N LEU A 69 -5.60 22.04 -4.35
CA LEU A 69 -6.85 21.39 -4.70
C LEU A 69 -8.02 22.27 -4.24
N ALA A 70 -9.04 22.37 -5.09
CA ALA A 70 -10.27 23.06 -4.79
C ALA A 70 -11.36 22.04 -4.41
N TYR A 71 -12.11 22.35 -3.36
CA TYR A 71 -13.23 21.57 -2.86
C TYR A 71 -14.46 22.47 -2.78
N GLU A 72 -15.63 21.92 -3.09
CA GLU A 72 -16.89 22.60 -2.83
C GLU A 72 -17.17 22.63 -1.31
N LEU A 73 -17.95 23.61 -0.82
CA LEU A 73 -18.25 23.73 0.62
C LEU A 73 -18.90 22.48 1.23
N ASN A 74 -19.70 21.75 0.44
CA ASN A 74 -20.32 20.49 0.86
C ASN A 74 -19.34 19.29 0.86
N GLU A 75 -18.13 19.45 0.31
CA GLU A 75 -17.08 18.44 0.24
C GLU A 75 -16.05 18.57 1.38
N GLN A 76 -16.34 19.36 2.41
CA GLN A 76 -15.43 19.56 3.55
C GLN A 76 -14.95 18.23 4.17
N ARG A 77 -15.78 17.17 4.13
CA ARG A 77 -15.42 15.83 4.64
C ARG A 77 -14.44 15.07 3.75
N ASN A 78 -14.26 15.49 2.50
CA ASN A 78 -13.36 14.89 1.52
C ASN A 78 -11.98 15.55 1.52
N ILE A 79 -11.78 16.62 2.29
CA ILE A 79 -10.47 17.25 2.48
C ILE A 79 -9.54 16.25 3.15
N SER A 80 -8.48 15.88 2.43
CA SER A 80 -7.48 14.93 2.90
C SER A 80 -6.71 15.48 4.10
N ARG A 81 -6.36 14.58 5.01
CA ARG A 81 -5.56 14.87 6.19
C ARG A 81 -4.11 14.54 5.92
N VAL A 82 -3.22 15.14 6.72
CA VAL A 82 -1.82 14.71 6.76
C VAL A 82 -1.75 13.23 7.12
N GLY A 83 -1.00 12.47 6.33
CA GLY A 83 -0.88 11.03 6.42
C GLY A 83 -1.79 10.26 5.47
N ASP A 84 -2.81 10.89 4.89
CA ASP A 84 -3.69 10.23 3.92
C ASP A 84 -2.91 9.84 2.66
N ILE A 85 -3.21 8.66 2.12
CA ILE A 85 -2.64 8.17 0.88
C ILE A 85 -3.73 8.22 -0.20
N ILE A 86 -3.45 8.96 -1.26
CA ILE A 86 -4.37 9.20 -2.37
C ILE A 86 -3.75 8.70 -3.67
N TYR A 87 -4.61 8.30 -4.61
CA TYR A 87 -4.19 7.95 -5.95
C TYR A 87 -4.27 9.19 -6.85
N ASP A 88 -3.15 9.57 -7.45
CA ASP A 88 -3.12 10.63 -8.45
C ASP A 88 -3.40 10.04 -9.83
N GLU A 89 -4.61 10.29 -10.35
CA GLU A 89 -5.04 9.79 -11.66
C GLU A 89 -4.21 10.34 -12.82
N ASN A 90 -3.56 11.49 -12.67
CA ASN A 90 -2.78 12.10 -13.75
C ASN A 90 -1.45 11.38 -13.97
N THR A 91 -0.79 11.01 -12.89
CA THR A 91 0.53 10.35 -12.91
C THR A 91 0.44 8.83 -12.79
N GLY A 92 -0.70 8.32 -12.32
CA GLY A 92 -0.95 6.89 -12.10
C GLY A 92 -0.23 6.33 -10.88
N ILE A 93 0.20 7.17 -9.94
CA ILE A 93 0.92 6.77 -8.73
C ILE A 93 0.13 7.07 -7.45
N TRP A 94 0.51 6.37 -6.38
CA TRP A 94 0.03 6.69 -5.04
C TRP A 94 0.94 7.73 -4.41
N VAL A 95 0.33 8.73 -3.76
CA VAL A 95 1.05 9.79 -3.04
C VAL A 95 0.52 9.92 -1.61
N GLN A 96 1.38 10.32 -0.69
CA GLN A 96 1.03 10.60 0.70
C GLN A 96 0.97 12.10 0.94
N VAL A 97 -0.08 12.57 1.61
CA VAL A 97 -0.17 13.95 2.09
C VAL A 97 0.84 14.12 3.23
N ASN A 98 1.90 14.89 3.01
CA ASN A 98 2.90 15.18 4.02
C ASN A 98 2.55 16.41 4.85
N ALA A 99 2.02 17.45 4.19
CA ALA A 99 1.67 18.69 4.85
C ALA A 99 0.47 19.38 4.18
N ILE A 100 -0.30 20.09 4.99
CA ILE A 100 -1.22 21.12 4.52
C ILE A 100 -0.50 22.45 4.73
N LEU A 101 -0.12 23.10 3.63
CA LEU A 101 0.70 24.31 3.64
C LEU A 101 -0.16 25.57 3.84
N ALA A 102 -1.37 25.58 3.28
CA ALA A 102 -2.30 26.69 3.41
C ALA A 102 -3.75 26.24 3.14
N ILE A 103 -4.71 26.96 3.73
CA ILE A 103 -6.13 26.83 3.46
C ILE A 103 -6.69 28.24 3.24
N ARG A 104 -7.49 28.42 2.18
CA ARG A 104 -8.22 29.66 1.90
C ARG A 104 -9.64 29.36 1.45
N TYR A 105 -10.54 30.29 1.73
CA TYR A 105 -11.94 30.23 1.34
C TYR A 105 -12.22 31.36 0.35
N GLU A 106 -12.68 31.03 -0.84
CA GLU A 106 -12.99 31.99 -1.91
C GLU A 106 -14.10 31.42 -2.80
N ASP A 107 -15.02 32.27 -3.26
CA ASP A 107 -16.07 31.91 -4.23
C ASP A 107 -16.85 30.61 -3.91
N GLU A 108 -17.30 30.47 -2.65
CA GLU A 108 -18.00 29.26 -2.17
C GLU A 108 -17.19 27.96 -2.30
N LYS A 109 -15.86 28.07 -2.34
CA LYS A 109 -14.92 26.95 -2.39
C LYS A 109 -13.89 27.02 -1.28
N ILE A 110 -13.32 25.86 -0.99
CA ILE A 110 -12.21 25.67 -0.07
C ILE A 110 -11.00 25.27 -0.92
N TYR A 111 -9.95 26.07 -0.90
CA TYR A 111 -8.70 25.75 -1.57
C TYR A 111 -7.70 25.31 -0.52
N VAL A 112 -7.13 24.12 -0.72
CA VAL A 112 -6.14 23.54 0.19
C VAL A 112 -4.86 23.29 -0.59
N LYS A 113 -3.79 23.96 -0.18
CA LYS A 113 -2.45 23.75 -0.72
C LYS A 113 -1.77 22.64 0.07
N TYR A 114 -1.42 21.56 -0.61
CA TYR A 114 -0.78 20.38 -0.04
C TYR A 114 0.69 20.27 -0.47
N GLU A 115 1.43 19.51 0.31
CA GLU A 115 2.69 18.88 -0.09
C GLU A 115 2.51 17.36 -0.07
N PHE A 116 2.94 16.70 -1.16
CA PHE A 116 2.81 15.27 -1.36
C PHE A 116 4.16 14.61 -1.62
N ASP A 117 4.35 13.42 -1.07
CA ASP A 117 5.44 12.53 -1.45
C ASP A 117 4.91 11.32 -2.22
N PRO A 118 5.60 10.87 -3.29
CA PRO A 118 5.26 9.61 -3.93
C PRO A 118 5.49 8.44 -2.97
N ILE A 119 4.55 7.50 -2.93
CA ILE A 119 4.74 6.23 -2.21
C ILE A 119 5.75 5.40 -3.00
N PRO A 120 6.90 5.02 -2.39
CA PRO A 120 7.91 4.25 -3.11
C PRO A 120 7.40 2.87 -3.50
N GLU A 121 7.44 2.59 -4.80
CA GLU A 121 7.28 1.25 -5.34
C GLU A 121 8.62 0.51 -5.33
N TRP A 122 8.55 -0.81 -5.27
CA TRP A 122 9.73 -1.67 -5.29
C TRP A 122 10.26 -1.79 -6.71
N SER A 123 11.57 -1.59 -6.86
CA SER A 123 12.23 -1.82 -8.15
C SER A 123 12.19 -3.31 -8.53
N PRO A 124 12.27 -3.64 -9.84
CA PRO A 124 12.37 -5.03 -10.28
C PRO A 124 13.52 -5.81 -9.63
N LYS A 125 14.63 -5.11 -9.33
CA LYS A 125 15.81 -5.69 -8.66
C LYS A 125 15.51 -6.07 -7.21
N GLU A 126 14.77 -5.25 -6.47
CA GLU A 126 14.36 -5.54 -5.09
C GLU A 126 13.38 -6.71 -5.03
N ILE A 127 12.41 -6.73 -5.95
CA ILE A 127 11.46 -7.83 -6.11
C ILE A 127 12.20 -9.15 -6.39
N SER A 128 13.15 -9.14 -7.33
CA SER A 128 13.95 -10.34 -7.68
C SER A 128 14.73 -10.88 -6.48
N LYS A 129 15.40 -10.02 -5.71
CA LYS A 129 16.10 -10.42 -4.48
C LYS A 129 15.16 -11.07 -3.45
N LEU A 130 13.95 -10.54 -3.30
CA LEU A 130 12.97 -11.07 -2.35
C LEU A 130 12.45 -12.44 -2.80
N GLN A 131 12.20 -12.62 -4.10
CA GLN A 131 11.83 -13.91 -4.69
C GLN A 131 12.92 -14.96 -4.48
N ASP A 132 14.19 -14.62 -4.72
CA ASP A 132 15.33 -15.52 -4.50
C ASP A 132 15.45 -15.96 -3.05
N LYS A 133 15.35 -15.00 -2.11
CA LYS A 133 15.38 -15.30 -0.67
C LYS A 133 14.25 -16.26 -0.28
N ARG A 134 13.05 -16.07 -0.83
CA ARG A 134 11.91 -16.96 -0.55
C ARG A 134 12.12 -18.35 -1.15
N ARG A 135 12.64 -18.44 -2.38
CA ARG A 135 12.96 -19.73 -3.01
C ARG A 135 13.93 -20.53 -2.14
N LEU A 136 15.00 -19.90 -1.64
CA LEU A 136 15.97 -20.54 -0.76
C LEU A 136 15.35 -21.05 0.54
N GLN A 137 14.39 -20.33 1.13
CA GLN A 137 13.69 -20.76 2.34
C GLN A 137 12.76 -21.97 2.11
N LEU A 138 12.24 -22.13 0.89
CA LEU A 138 11.35 -23.24 0.52
C LEU A 138 12.12 -24.50 0.11
N MET A 139 13.40 -24.36 -0.28
CA MET A 139 14.25 -25.49 -0.61
C MET A 139 14.67 -26.23 0.67
N LYS A 140 13.91 -27.27 1.05
CA LYS A 140 14.35 -28.25 2.04
C LYS A 140 15.36 -29.19 1.38
N LEU A 141 16.56 -29.30 1.95
CA LEU A 141 17.55 -30.32 1.59
C LEU A 141 16.93 -31.70 1.78
N VAL A 142 16.71 -32.43 0.68
CA VAL A 142 16.35 -33.85 0.72
C VAL A 142 17.63 -34.60 1.10
N LYS A 143 17.72 -35.09 2.34
CA LYS A 143 18.77 -36.04 2.72
C LYS A 143 18.52 -37.32 1.92
N HIS A 144 19.45 -37.65 1.02
CA HIS A 144 19.51 -38.98 0.42
C HIS A 144 19.95 -39.95 1.54
N GLU A 145 19.03 -40.71 2.10
CA GLU A 145 19.40 -41.87 2.90
C GLU A 145 20.02 -42.90 1.95
N GLN A 146 21.36 -42.95 1.91
CA GLN A 146 22.07 -44.10 1.37
C GLN A 146 21.83 -45.27 2.31
N LYS A 147 20.86 -46.13 1.98
CA LYS A 147 20.77 -47.47 2.57
C LYS A 147 22.02 -48.24 2.16
N ARG A 148 22.88 -48.53 3.15
CA ARG A 148 23.88 -49.60 3.08
C ARG A 148 23.30 -50.84 3.76
#